data_AF-A0AAP2REA0-F1
#
_entry.id   AF-A0AAP2REA0-F1
#
_cell.length_a   1.000
_cell.length_b   1.000
_cell.length_c   1.000
_cell.angle_alpha   90.00
_cell.angle_beta   90.00
_cell.angle_gamma   90.00
#
_symmetry.space_group_name_H-M   'P 1'
#
loop_
_entity.id
_entity.type
_entity.pdbx_description
1 polymer ?
#
loop_
_entity_poly.entity_id
_entity_poly.type
_entity_poly.pdbx_seq_one_letter_code
_entity_poly.pdbx_strand_id
1 'polypeptide(L)'
;MRKKLEAIQCKGRQKFKGVFLRYGSKCNYRKGRTLTVLVADIRDDEGELMCDHMWFDFGDGFENIELRPYDTLEFLATIKKYNKGYRSRDKEHDYRLSKLEGIRKVSADVFSF
;
A
#
# COMPACT_ATOMS: atom_id res chain seq x y z
N MET A 1 13.59 -4.39 5.15
CA MET A 1 13.06 -3.34 6.04
C MET A 1 12.89 -2.06 5.26
N ARG A 2 11.72 -1.42 5.31
CA ARG A 2 11.41 -0.16 4.61
C ARG A 2 11.85 1.05 5.44
N LYS A 3 13.15 1.38 5.37
CA LYS A 3 13.78 2.46 6.16
C LYS A 3 13.16 3.84 5.94
N LYS A 4 12.67 4.14 4.74
CA LYS A 4 12.04 5.43 4.46
C LYS A 4 10.71 5.61 5.20
N LEU A 5 9.88 4.57 5.23
CA LEU A 5 8.64 4.59 6.02
C LEU A 5 8.92 4.71 7.52
N GLU A 6 10.00 4.09 8.03
CA GLU A 6 10.43 4.23 9.42
C GLU A 6 10.71 5.69 9.79
N ALA A 7 11.43 6.41 8.93
CA ALA A 7 11.82 7.81 9.17
C ALA A 7 10.61 8.74 9.34
N ILE A 8 9.50 8.45 8.66
CA ILE A 8 8.30 9.28 8.67
C ILE A 8 7.14 8.68 9.49
N GLN A 9 7.38 7.61 10.25
CA GLN A 9 6.33 6.88 10.99
C GLN A 9 5.57 7.74 12.00
N CYS A 10 6.22 8.76 12.57
CA CYS A 10 5.65 9.63 13.61
C CYS A 10 4.80 10.78 13.05
N LYS A 11 4.82 11.01 11.73
CA LYS A 11 4.11 12.14 11.08
C LYS A 11 2.59 11.92 10.96
N GLY A 12 2.06 10.82 11.51
CA GLY A 12 0.64 10.50 11.42
C GLY A 12 0.23 10.08 10.01
N ARG A 13 -0.93 10.57 9.57
CA ARG A 13 -1.50 10.23 8.26
C ARG A 13 -0.86 11.08 7.17
N GLN A 14 -0.40 10.41 6.12
CA GLN A 14 0.37 11.01 5.04
C GLN A 14 -0.21 10.61 3.69
N LYS A 15 0.09 11.42 2.68
CA LYS A 15 -0.40 11.24 1.32
C LYS A 15 0.62 10.44 0.51
N PHE A 16 0.10 9.49 -0.26
CA PHE A 16 0.89 8.64 -1.13
C PHE A 16 0.23 8.53 -2.50
N LYS A 17 1.07 8.31 -3.49
CA LYS A 17 0.66 7.90 -4.84
C LYS A 17 1.23 6.53 -5.14
N GLY A 18 0.54 5.72 -5.92
CA GLY A 18 1.03 4.43 -6.35
C GLY A 18 0.26 3.88 -7.54
N VAL A 19 0.83 2.89 -8.21
CA VAL A 19 0.28 2.30 -9.43
C VAL A 19 -0.38 0.99 -9.09
N PHE A 20 -1.67 0.85 -9.37
CA PHE A 20 -2.35 -0.43 -9.25
C PHE A 20 -1.81 -1.40 -10.30
N LEU A 21 -1.33 -2.57 -9.88
CA LEU A 21 -0.86 -3.60 -10.81
C LEU A 21 -1.91 -4.65 -11.09
N ARG A 22 -2.46 -5.26 -10.04
CA ARG A 22 -3.41 -6.37 -10.16
C ARG A 22 -4.14 -6.67 -8.87
N TYR A 23 -5.25 -7.39 -9.01
CA TYR A 23 -5.88 -8.09 -7.91
C TYR A 23 -5.13 -9.41 -7.61
N GLY A 24 -5.23 -9.85 -6.36
CA GLY A 24 -4.73 -11.15 -5.88
C GLY A 24 -5.71 -11.75 -4.89
N SER A 25 -5.38 -12.91 -4.34
CA SER A 25 -6.19 -13.47 -3.25
C SER A 25 -5.30 -14.14 -2.22
N LYS A 26 -5.69 -14.02 -0.95
CA LYS A 26 -5.05 -14.76 0.15
C LYS A 26 -6.08 -15.61 0.87
N CYS A 27 -5.68 -16.81 1.27
CA CYS A 27 -6.48 -17.66 2.14
C CYS A 27 -6.11 -17.32 3.59
N ASN A 28 -7.07 -16.77 4.33
CA ASN A 28 -6.90 -16.48 5.74
C ASN A 28 -7.37 -17.67 6.58
N TYR A 29 -6.56 -18.06 7.56
CA TYR A 29 -6.94 -19.10 8.52
C TYR A 29 -8.27 -18.73 9.18
N ARG A 30 -9.29 -19.59 9.02
CA ARG A 30 -10.67 -19.44 9.52
C ARG A 30 -11.52 -18.28 8.94
N LYS A 31 -10.98 -17.41 8.08
CA LYS A 31 -11.72 -16.27 7.49
C LYS A 31 -12.00 -16.42 6.00
N GLY A 32 -11.65 -17.56 5.41
CA GLY A 32 -11.86 -17.83 3.99
C GLY A 32 -10.91 -17.01 3.09
N ARG A 33 -11.31 -16.85 1.83
CA ARG A 33 -10.52 -16.16 0.80
C ARG A 33 -10.80 -14.66 0.85
N THR A 34 -9.76 -13.84 0.89
CA THR A 34 -9.85 -12.38 0.83
C THR A 34 -9.18 -11.89 -0.44
N LEU A 35 -9.90 -11.04 -1.20
CA LEU A 35 -9.37 -10.33 -2.36
C LEU A 35 -8.33 -9.29 -1.88
N THR A 36 -7.22 -9.20 -2.58
CA THR A 36 -6.13 -8.26 -2.27
C THR A 36 -5.80 -7.40 -3.48
N VAL A 37 -5.23 -6.24 -3.23
CA VAL A 37 -4.84 -5.24 -4.24
C VAL A 37 -3.33 -5.07 -4.18
N LEU A 38 -2.63 -5.24 -5.30
CA LEU A 38 -1.21 -4.95 -5.40
C LEU A 38 -1.01 -3.55 -5.96
N VAL A 39 -0.39 -2.68 -5.16
CA VAL A 39 0.04 -1.34 -5.59
C VAL A 39 1.55 -1.30 -5.60
N ALA A 40 2.14 -0.76 -6.67
CA ALA A 40 3.57 -0.62 -6.87
C ALA A 40 3.98 0.85 -7.06
N ASP A 41 5.29 1.10 -7.10
CA ASP A 41 5.88 2.44 -7.25
C ASP A 41 5.25 3.45 -6.27
N ILE A 42 5.20 3.08 -4.99
CA ILE A 42 4.52 3.89 -3.98
C ILE A 42 5.44 5.03 -3.57
N ARG A 43 5.00 6.26 -3.87
CA ARG A 43 5.71 7.51 -3.62
C ARG A 43 4.97 8.38 -2.62
N ASP A 44 5.69 9.21 -1.88
CA ASP A 44 5.08 10.25 -1.05
C ASP A 44 4.69 11.50 -1.88
N ASP A 45 4.22 12.54 -1.20
CA ASP A 45 3.80 13.80 -1.83
C ASP A 45 4.97 14.59 -2.45
N GLU A 46 6.22 14.32 -2.02
CA GLU A 46 7.44 14.89 -2.59
C GLU A 46 7.94 14.09 -3.81
N GLY A 47 7.27 12.97 -4.13
CA GLY A 47 7.61 12.08 -5.25
C GLY A 47 8.71 11.07 -4.92
N GLU A 48 9.15 11.00 -3.66
CA GLU A 48 10.17 10.06 -3.22
C GLU A 48 9.61 8.64 -3.21
N LEU A 49 10.32 7.68 -3.83
CA LEU A 49 9.95 6.27 -3.77
C LEU A 49 10.09 5.74 -2.33
N MET A 50 8.96 5.37 -1.72
CA MET A 50 8.87 4.89 -0.33
C MET A 50 8.77 3.37 -0.24
N CYS A 51 8.19 2.74 -1.26
CA CYS A 51 7.99 1.29 -1.29
C CYS A 51 7.79 0.80 -2.73
N ASP A 52 8.56 -0.20 -3.14
CA ASP A 52 8.45 -0.78 -4.49
C ASP A 52 7.07 -1.37 -4.75
N HIS A 53 6.52 -2.12 -3.79
CA HIS A 53 5.18 -2.68 -3.87
C HIS A 53 4.61 -3.07 -2.49
N MET A 54 3.28 -3.02 -2.39
CA MET A 54 2.55 -3.42 -1.20
C MET A 54 1.21 -4.06 -1.56
N TRP A 55 0.89 -5.14 -0.84
CA TRP A 55 -0.43 -5.76 -0.89
C TRP A 55 -1.32 -5.14 0.18
N PHE A 56 -2.52 -4.75 -0.25
CA PHE A 56 -3.61 -4.29 0.61
C PHE A 56 -4.79 -5.25 0.56
N ASP A 57 -5.63 -5.21 1.59
CA ASP A 57 -6.88 -5.96 1.54
C ASP A 57 -7.88 -5.13 0.72
N PHE A 58 -8.67 -5.79 -0.13
CA PHE A 58 -9.63 -5.07 -0.99
C PHE A 58 -10.66 -4.27 -0.17
N GLY A 59 -10.97 -4.76 1.04
CA GLY A 59 -11.83 -4.08 2.01
C GLY A 59 -11.24 -2.81 2.66
N ASP A 60 -10.01 -2.42 2.31
CA ASP A 60 -9.35 -1.22 2.84
C ASP A 60 -9.75 0.05 2.04
N GLY A 61 -10.97 0.13 1.51
CA GLY A 61 -11.47 1.30 0.78
C GLY A 61 -11.36 1.21 -0.75
N PHE A 62 -11.07 0.03 -1.31
CA PHE A 62 -11.04 -0.19 -2.76
C PHE A 62 -12.38 -0.64 -3.33
N GLU A 63 -13.39 -0.89 -2.50
CA GLU A 63 -14.64 -1.55 -2.90
C GLU A 63 -15.46 -0.75 -3.91
N ASN A 64 -15.34 0.58 -3.89
CA ASN A 64 -16.13 1.49 -4.72
C ASN A 64 -15.36 2.02 -5.93
N ILE A 65 -14.21 1.44 -6.27
CA ILE A 65 -13.34 1.90 -7.35
C ILE A 65 -13.04 0.72 -8.29
N GLU A 66 -13.47 0.83 -9.54
CA GLU A 66 -13.10 -0.13 -10.59
C GLU A 66 -11.65 0.12 -10.98
N LEU A 67 -10.69 -0.77 -10.67
CA LEU A 67 -9.28 -0.57 -11.02
C LEU A 67 -8.87 -1.38 -12.25
N ARG A 68 -8.12 -0.75 -13.16
CA ARG A 68 -7.45 -1.40 -14.28
C ARG A 68 -5.95 -1.37 -14.07
N PRO A 69 -5.22 -2.44 -14.46
CA PRO A 69 -3.76 -2.45 -14.38
C PRO A 69 -3.17 -1.14 -14.92
N TYR A 70 -2.21 -0.60 -14.18
CA TYR A 70 -1.51 0.66 -14.41
C TYR A 70 -2.29 1.94 -14.08
N ASP A 71 -3.49 1.85 -13.50
CA ASP A 71 -4.16 3.03 -12.92
C ASP A 71 -3.32 3.64 -11.80
N THR A 72 -3.17 4.96 -11.83
CA THR A 72 -2.53 5.71 -10.74
C THR A 72 -3.54 6.04 -9.67
N LEU A 73 -3.17 5.75 -8.43
CA LEU A 73 -3.96 5.96 -7.24
C LEU A 73 -3.30 6.99 -6.35
N GLU A 74 -4.13 7.81 -5.74
CA GLU A 74 -3.76 8.68 -4.63
C GLU A 74 -4.57 8.30 -3.40
N PHE A 75 -3.92 8.23 -2.25
CA PHE A 75 -4.57 7.84 -1.00
C PHE A 75 -3.82 8.37 0.21
N LEU A 76 -4.55 8.51 1.32
CA LEU A 76 -3.97 8.81 2.62
C LEU A 76 -3.74 7.50 3.38
N ALA A 77 -2.59 7.35 4.04
CA ALA A 77 -2.27 6.18 4.85
C ALA A 77 -1.51 6.54 6.13
N THR A 78 -1.62 5.68 7.14
CA THR A 78 -0.76 5.70 8.32
C THR A 78 0.31 4.62 8.21
N ILE A 79 1.45 4.85 8.85
CA ILE A 79 2.54 3.88 8.87
C ILE A 79 2.44 3.07 10.16
N LYS A 80 2.45 1.74 10.02
CA LYS A 80 2.41 0.81 11.16
C LYS A 80 3.63 -0.09 11.16
N LYS A 81 4.29 -0.19 12.31
CA LYS A 81 5.32 -1.19 12.59
C LYS A 81 4.67 -2.57 12.72
N TYR A 82 5.24 -3.57 12.05
CA TYR A 82 4.83 -4.96 12.20
C TYR A 82 6.05 -5.87 12.34
N ASN A 83 5.84 -7.02 12.99
CA ASN A 83 6.90 -8.00 13.17
C ASN A 83 6.86 -8.96 11.99
N LYS A 84 7.97 -9.05 11.27
CA LYS A 84 8.20 -10.05 10.22
C LYS A 84 8.90 -11.25 10.87
N GLY A 85 8.39 -12.45 10.59
CA GLY A 85 8.93 -13.71 11.11
C GLY A 85 7.83 -14.67 11.56
N TYR A 86 7.98 -15.96 11.20
CA TYR A 86 7.02 -17.01 11.56
C TYR A 86 7.35 -17.69 12.91
N ARG A 87 8.59 -17.54 13.41
CA ARG A 87 9.06 -18.15 14.66
C ARG A 87 9.70 -17.10 15.59
N SER A 88 9.62 -17.36 16.90
CA SER A 88 9.92 -16.41 17.97
C SER A 88 11.38 -15.92 18.03
N ARG A 89 12.32 -16.58 17.35
CA ARG A 89 13.76 -16.29 17.42
C ARG A 89 14.27 -15.28 16.39
N ASP A 90 13.50 -15.04 15.32
CA ASP A 90 13.91 -14.15 14.20
C ASP A 90 12.86 -13.05 13.96
N LYS A 91 12.48 -12.33 15.01
CA LYS A 91 11.54 -11.20 14.88
C LYS A 91 12.31 -9.97 14.38
N GLU A 92 12.29 -9.77 13.07
CA GLU A 92 12.65 -8.47 12.49
C GLU A 92 11.42 -7.57 12.48
N HIS A 93 11.62 -6.27 12.62
CA HIS A 93 10.55 -5.30 12.43
C HIS A 93 10.59 -4.74 11.01
N ASP A 94 9.41 -4.51 10.44
CA ASP A 94 9.26 -3.81 9.17
C ASP A 94 8.07 -2.86 9.25
N TYR A 95 7.93 -2.02 8.23
CA TYR A 95 6.94 -0.96 8.17
C TYR A 95 5.98 -1.20 7.01
N ARG A 96 4.70 -0.91 7.23
CA ARG A 96 3.65 -1.00 6.22
C ARG A 96 2.72 0.19 6.25
N LEU A 97 2.14 0.51 5.10
CA LEU A 97 1.01 1.42 5.00
C LEU A 97 -0.26 0.71 5.48
N SER A 98 -1.11 1.42 6.22
CA SER A 98 -2.30 0.87 6.87
C SER A 98 -3.33 1.97 7.05
N LYS A 99 -4.60 1.58 7.23
CA LYS A 99 -5.73 2.51 7.40
C LYS A 99 -5.79 3.50 6.24
N LEU A 100 -6.01 2.96 5.06
CA LEU A 100 -6.17 3.73 3.84
C LEU A 100 -7.44 4.57 3.92
N GLU A 101 -7.37 5.81 3.46
CA GLU A 101 -8.49 6.76 3.44
C GLU A 101 -8.42 7.58 2.14
N GLY A 102 -9.59 7.95 1.61
CA GLY A 102 -9.69 8.85 0.45
C GLY A 102 -9.02 8.30 -0.82
N ILE A 103 -9.02 6.98 -1.02
CA ILE A 103 -8.46 6.37 -2.23
C ILE A 103 -9.23 6.91 -3.43
N ARG A 104 -8.49 7.41 -4.42
CA ARG A 104 -9.04 7.89 -5.67
C ARG A 104 -8.10 7.60 -6.82
N LYS A 105 -8.67 7.42 -8.01
CA LYS A 105 -7.90 7.46 -9.24
C LYS A 105 -7.49 8.91 -9.52
N VAL A 106 -6.26 9.07 -9.98
CA VAL A 106 -5.78 10.31 -10.57
C VAL A 106 -5.41 9.98 -12.01
N SER A 107 -5.99 10.72 -12.96
CA SER A 107 -5.54 10.66 -14.34
C SER A 107 -4.06 11.05 -14.36
N ALA A 108 -3.22 10.18 -14.90
CA ALA A 108 -1.86 10.59 -15.21
C ALA A 108 -1.96 11.78 -16.17
N ASP A 109 -1.34 12.91 -15.80
CA ASP A 109 -0.96 13.90 -16.80
C ASP A 109 -0.22 13.14 -17.90
N VAL A 110 -0.71 13.28 -19.12
CA VAL A 110 -0.22 12.61 -20.31
C VAL A 110 1.27 12.94 -20.41
N PHE A 111 2.12 12.02 -19.96
CA PHE A 111 3.53 12.04 -20.36
C PHE A 111 3.51 11.81 -21.86
N SER A 112 3.54 12.93 -22.59
CA SER A 112 3.74 12.96 -24.03
C SER A 112 5.15 12.43 -24.26
N PHE A 113 5.24 11.25 -24.87
CA PHE A 113 6.49 10.74 -25.43
C PHE A 113 6.88 11.56 -26.66
#